data_AF-A0A7W0MSI3-F1
#
_entry.id   AF-A0A7W0MSI3-F1
#
_cell.length_a   1.000
_cell.length_b   1.000
_cell.length_c   1.000
_cell.angle_alpha   90.00
_cell.angle_beta   90.00
_cell.angle_gamma   90.00
#
_symmetry.space_group_name_H-M   'P 1'
#
loop_
_entity.id
_entity.type
_entity.pdbx_description
1 polymer ?
#
loop_
_entity_poly.entity_id
_entity_poly.type
_entity_poly.pdbx_seq_one_letter_code
_entity_poly.pdbx_strand_id
1 'polypeptide(L)' 'MEDELLAVRRAKLDRLRADGIDPFPHAFAGVEPVAAVRAAHEDLADGEQTQARHRVAGRLAARRGQGK' A
#
# COMPACT_ATOMS: atom_id res chain seq x y z
N MET A 1 -16.48 -15.12 15.81
CA MET A 1 -15.62 -15.14 14.59
C MET A 1 -15.42 -13.73 14.05
N GLU A 2 -16.50 -12.98 13.76
CA GLU A 2 -16.42 -11.57 13.34
C GLU A 2 -15.86 -10.65 14.45
N ASP A 3 -16.29 -10.87 15.70
CA ASP A 3 -15.78 -10.12 16.86
C ASP A 3 -14.28 -10.31 17.09
N GLU A 4 -13.75 -11.51 16.84
CA GLU A 4 -12.33 -11.81 16.98
C GLU A 4 -11.50 -11.10 15.90
N LEU A 5 -12.00 -11.06 14.66
CA LEU A 5 -11.34 -10.33 13.57
C LEU A 5 -11.31 -8.81 13.84
N LEU A 6 -12.39 -8.25 14.37
CA LEU A 6 -12.45 -6.84 14.77
C LEU A 6 -11.48 -6.55 15.92
N ALA A 7 -11.42 -7.44 16.93
CA ALA A 7 -10.47 -7.33 18.03
C ALA A 7 -9.01 -7.32 17.53
N VAL A 8 -8.67 -8.23 16.61
CA VAL A 8 -7.33 -8.28 16.00
C VAL A 8 -7.00 -7.00 15.23
N ARG A 9 -7.95 -6.45 14.47
CA ARG A 9 -7.77 -5.17 13.75
C ARG A 9 -7.57 -4.01 14.70
N ARG A 10 -8.32 -3.97 15.81
CA ARG A 10 -8.18 -2.93 16.82
C ARG A 10 -6.83 -3.01 17.53
N ALA A 11 -6.39 -4.20 17.93
CA ALA A 11 -5.07 -4.41 18.51
C ALA A 11 -3.92 -4.00 17.57
N LYS A 12 -4.08 -4.16 16.24
CA LYS A 12 -3.11 -3.63 15.26
C LYS A 12 -3.12 -2.11 15.21
N LEU A 13 -4.30 -1.49 15.21
CA LEU A 13 -4.45 -0.04 15.22
C LEU A 13 -3.81 0.60 16.45
N ASP A 14 -4.02 0.00 17.63
CA ASP A 14 -3.47 0.53 18.87
C ASP A 14 -1.95 0.39 18.93
N ARG A 15 -1.38 -0.68 18.34
CA ARG A 15 0.08 -0.79 18.15
C ARG A 15 0.66 0.30 17.24
N LEU A 16 0.03 0.58 16.11
CA LEU A 16 0.48 1.67 15.22
C LEU A 16 0.54 3.00 15.98
N ARG A 17 -0.48 3.29 16.79
CA ARG A 17 -0.52 4.50 17.63
C ARG A 17 0.57 4.51 18.70
N ALA A 18 0.80 3.37 19.36
CA ALA A 18 1.87 3.23 20.36
C ALA A 18 3.27 3.45 19.76
N ASP A 19 3.45 3.05 18.50
CA ASP A 19 4.68 3.28 17.73
C ASP A 19 4.80 4.73 17.19
N GLY A 20 3.85 5.62 17.53
CA GLY A 20 3.82 7.01 17.08
C GLY A 20 3.37 7.21 15.63
N ILE A 21 2.81 6.18 14.99
CA ILE A 21 2.35 6.22 13.61
C ILE A 21 0.89 6.67 13.58
N ASP A 22 0.60 7.78 12.89
CA ASP A 22 -0.78 8.20 12.58
C ASP A 22 -1.39 7.25 11.53
N PRO A 23 -2.42 6.45 11.89
CA PRO A 23 -3.04 5.51 10.96
C PRO A 23 -3.94 6.18 9.92
N PHE A 24 -4.37 7.42 10.16
CA PHE A 24 -5.33 8.15 9.32
C PHE A 24 -4.86 9.58 9.03
N PRO A 25 -3.70 9.75 8.39
CA PRO A 25 -3.21 11.08 8.07
C PRO A 25 -4.12 11.75 7.05
N HIS A 26 -4.25 13.08 7.16
CA HIS A 26 -5.14 13.87 6.30
C HIS A 26 -4.74 13.81 4.81
N ALA A 27 -3.44 13.66 4.51
CA ALA A 27 -2.95 13.63 3.14
C ALA A 27 -1.64 12.86 2.99
N PHE A 28 -1.40 12.36 1.78
CA PHE A 28 -0.12 11.81 1.34
C PHE A 28 0.40 12.60 0.15
N ALA A 29 1.39 13.47 0.36
CA ALA A 29 1.88 14.40 -0.66
C ALA A 29 2.60 13.73 -1.86
N GLY A 30 2.29 14.14 -3.09
CA GLY A 30 2.99 13.62 -4.27
C GLY A 30 2.60 12.20 -4.68
N VAL A 31 1.43 11.72 -4.24
CA VAL A 31 0.84 10.49 -4.80
C VAL A 31 0.27 10.78 -6.19
N GLU A 32 0.53 9.90 -7.14
CA GLU A 32 -0.06 9.94 -8.48
C GLU A 32 -1.04 8.77 -8.70
N PRO A 33 -2.01 8.92 -9.62
CA PRO A 33 -2.88 7.83 -10.02
C PRO A 33 -2.11 6.69 -10.71
N VAL A 34 -2.39 5.44 -10.34
CA VAL A 34 -1.76 4.26 -10.96
C VAL A 34 -2.01 4.16 -12.48
N ALA A 35 -3.08 4.78 -12.98
CA ALA A 35 -3.36 4.87 -14.41
C ALA A 35 -2.26 5.63 -15.18
N ALA A 36 -1.70 6.70 -14.59
CA ALA A 36 -0.61 7.46 -15.19
C ALA A 36 0.67 6.63 -15.25
N VAL A 37 0.99 5.90 -14.17
CA VAL A 37 2.14 4.97 -14.14
C VAL A 37 2.00 3.88 -15.20
N ARG A 38 0.80 3.30 -15.36
CA ARG A 38 0.56 2.30 -16.40
C ARG A 38 0.74 2.85 -17.81
N ALA A 39 0.20 4.03 -18.09
CA ALA A 39 0.34 4.66 -19.39
C ALA A 39 1.80 5.01 -19.72
N ALA A 40 2.58 5.44 -18.72
CA ALA A 40 3.99 5.79 -18.91
C ALA A 40 4.90 4.59 -19.22
N HIS A 41 4.47 3.37 -18.92
CA HIS A 41 5.26 2.13 -19.06
C HIS A 41 4.53 1.06 -19.87
N GLU A 42 3.68 1.46 -20.82
CA GLU A 42 2.91 0.52 -21.64
C GLU A 42 3.80 -0.38 -22.52
N ASP A 43 4.95 0.14 -22.94
CA ASP A 43 5.91 -0.53 -23.82
C ASP A 43 7.01 -1.30 -23.05
N LEU A 44 6.95 -1.36 -21.72
CA LEU A 44 7.98 -2.02 -20.92
C LEU A 44 7.91 -3.55 -21.10
N ALA A 45 8.99 -4.15 -21.59
CA ALA A 45 9.03 -5.56 -21.89
C ALA A 45 9.18 -6.46 -20.64
N ASP A 46 8.80 -7.73 -20.78
CA ASP A 46 8.97 -8.73 -19.73
C ASP A 46 10.45 -8.87 -19.33
N GLY A 47 10.72 -8.73 -18.03
CA GLY A 47 12.09 -8.79 -17.48
C GLY A 47 12.85 -7.47 -17.52
N GLU A 48 12.29 -6.43 -18.15
CA GLU A 48 12.88 -5.10 -18.17
C GLU A 48 12.56 -4.30 -16.89
N GLN A 49 13.45 -3.39 -16.51
CA GLN A 49 13.30 -2.54 -15.34
C GLN A 49 13.66 -1.09 -15.69
N THR A 50 12.93 -0.14 -15.09
CA THR A 50 13.20 1.29 -15.25
C THR A 50 13.78 1.88 -13.95
N GLN A 51 14.43 3.04 -14.06
CA GLN A 51 14.87 3.83 -12.90
C GLN A 51 13.79 4.83 -12.44
N ALA A 52 12.60 4.80 -13.04
CA ALA A 52 11.52 5.72 -12.73
C ALA A 52 11.00 5.47 -11.29
N ARG A 53 10.78 6.57 -10.56
CA ARG A 53 10.27 6.52 -9.19
C ARG A 53 8.87 7.09 -9.16
N HIS A 54 7.91 6.27 -8.73
CA HIS A 54 6.51 6.63 -8.62
C HIS A 54 6.04 6.47 -7.19
N ARG A 55 5.18 7.37 -6.73
CA ARG A 55 4.53 7.27 -5.42
C ARG A 55 3.04 7.03 -5.63
N VAL A 56 2.55 5.87 -5.23
CA VAL A 56 1.16 5.44 -5.42
C VAL A 56 0.47 5.15 -4.09
N ALA A 57 -0.86 5.22 -4.07
CA ALA A 57 -1.69 4.78 -2.96
C ALA A 57 -2.95 4.08 -3.49
N GLY A 58 -3.48 3.11 -2.75
CA GLY A 58 -4.66 2.36 -3.15
C GLY A 58 -5.14 1.37 -2.09
N ARG A 59 -6.24 0.69 -2.38
CA ARG A 59 -6.79 -0.35 -1.51
C ARG A 59 -6.05 -1.66 -1.73
N LEU A 60 -5.60 -2.29 -0.63
CA LEU A 60 -5.11 -3.67 -0.68
C LEU A 60 -6.29 -4.62 -0.93
N ALA A 61 -6.36 -5.17 -2.14
CA ALA A 61 -7.38 -6.16 -2.53
C ALA A 61 -6.90 -7.61 -2.29
N ALA A 62 -5.61 -7.87 -2.48
CA ALA A 62 -4.99 -9.17 -2.25
C ALA A 62 -3.59 -8.98 -1.65
N ARG A 63 -3.20 -9.90 -0.78
CA ARG A 63 -1.83 -9.99 -0.26
C ARG A 63 -1.40 -11.44 -0.32
N ARG A 64 -0.37 -11.72 -1.11
CA ARG A 64 0.31 -13.02 -1.13
C ARG A 64 1.62 -12.86 -0.38
N GLY A 65 1.88 -13.73 0.59
CA GLY A 65 3.19 -13.85 1.19
C GLY A 65 3.92 -14.96 0.46
N GLN A 66 4.93 -14.62 -0.34
CA GLN A 66 5.98 -15.60 -0.60
C GLN A 66 6.91 -15.60 0.62
N GLY A 67 7.44 -16.78 0.97
CA GLY A 67 8.38 -16.92 2.09
C GLY A 67 9.60 -16.02 1.93
N LYS A 68 10.39 -15.91 3.01
CA LYS A 68 11.75 -15.39 2.89
C LYS A 68 12.56 -16.29 1.96
#